data_AF-A0A2E7CZ03-F1
#
_entry.id   AF-A0A2E7CZ03-F1
#
_cell.length_a   1.000
_cell.length_b   1.000
_cell.length_c   1.000
_cell.angle_alpha   90.00
_cell.angle_beta   90.00
_cell.angle_gamma   90.00
#
_symmetry.space_group_name_H-M   'P 1'
#
loop_
_entity.id
_entity.type
_entity.pdbx_description
1 polymer ?
#
loop_
_entity_poly.entity_id
_entity_poly.type
_entity_poly.pdbx_seq_one_letter_code
_entity_poly.pdbx_strand_id
1 'polypeptide(L)'
;MTVLETERLQLREMTITDLDDLHSILSDPIAMKYYPKPFDHEMTTGWIEWSLRNYAKYGFGLWAVIEKEGGKLVGDCGLTIQPTTKSH
;
A
#
# COMPACT_ATOMS: atom_id res chain seq x y z
N MET A 1 7.27 -11.00 -2.64
CA MET A 1 7.64 -11.81 -1.45
C MET A 1 6.57 -11.69 -0.37
N THR A 2 6.26 -12.75 0.39
CA THR A 2 5.41 -12.64 1.60
C THR A 2 6.25 -12.16 2.78
N VAL A 3 5.74 -11.16 3.52
CA VAL A 3 6.46 -10.50 4.62
C VAL A 3 5.89 -10.90 5.98
N LEU A 4 4.56 -10.94 6.10
CA LEU A 4 3.87 -11.27 7.33
C LEU A 4 2.57 -12.01 7.01
N GLU A 5 2.19 -12.95 7.87
CA GLU A 5 0.90 -13.59 7.81
C GLU A 5 0.20 -13.56 9.18
N THR A 6 -1.12 -13.50 9.11
CA THR A 6 -2.03 -13.68 10.25
C THR A 6 -3.01 -14.79 9.92
N GLU A 7 -3.98 -15.03 10.80
CA GLU A 7 -5.07 -15.97 10.55
C GLU A 7 -5.86 -15.63 9.27
N ARG A 8 -6.14 -14.35 9.02
CA ARG A 8 -7.02 -13.91 7.92
C ARG A 8 -6.32 -13.15 6.79
N LEU A 9 -5.13 -12.62 7.05
CA LEU A 9 -4.43 -11.70 6.15
C LEU A 9 -3.00 -12.16 5.83
N GLN A 10 -2.55 -11.84 4.63
CA GLN A 10 -1.17 -11.94 4.18
C GLN A 10 -0.70 -10.54 3.74
N LEU A 11 0.45 -10.10 4.24
CA LEU A 11 1.12 -8.91 3.74
C LEU A 11 2.25 -9.34 2.82
N ARG A 12 2.24 -8.84 1.59
CA ARG A 12 3.28 -9.09 0.60
C ARG A 12 3.72 -7.82 -0.09
N GLU A 13 4.91 -7.84 -0.65
CA GLU A 13 5.37 -6.77 -1.54
C GLU A 13 4.37 -6.53 -2.67
N MET A 14 4.13 -5.25 -2.93
CA MET A 14 3.35 -4.79 -4.06
C MET A 14 4.06 -5.13 -5.37
N THR A 15 3.27 -5.26 -6.42
CA THR A 15 3.71 -5.44 -7.79
C THR A 15 2.85 -4.58 -8.71
N ILE A 16 3.31 -4.32 -9.93
CA ILE A 16 2.53 -3.49 -10.87
C ILE A 16 1.19 -4.14 -11.25
N THR A 17 1.04 -5.45 -11.08
CA THR A 17 -0.23 -6.15 -11.34
C THR A 17 -1.30 -5.84 -10.29
N ASP A 18 -0.92 -5.21 -9.18
CA ASP A 18 -1.86 -4.79 -8.13
C ASP A 18 -2.56 -3.47 -8.45
N LEU A 19 -2.19 -2.82 -9.56
CA LEU A 19 -2.61 -1.46 -9.88
C LEU A 19 -4.12 -1.28 -9.91
N ASP A 20 -4.84 -2.12 -10.68
CA ASP A 20 -6.29 -1.99 -10.83
C ASP A 20 -7.01 -2.25 -9.50
N ASP A 21 -6.62 -3.30 -8.78
CA ASP A 21 -7.20 -3.66 -7.49
C ASP A 21 -6.96 -2.57 -6.44
N LEU A 22 -5.72 -2.08 -6.34
CA LEU A 22 -5.36 -1.04 -5.38
C LEU A 22 -5.98 0.31 -5.78
N HIS A 23 -6.09 0.61 -7.06
CA HIS A 23 -6.76 1.81 -7.56
C HIS A 23 -8.24 1.79 -7.20
N SER A 24 -8.91 0.64 -7.30
CA SER A 24 -10.33 0.52 -6.90
C SER A 24 -10.58 0.91 -5.45
N ILE A 25 -9.58 0.75 -4.58
CA ILE A 25 -9.63 1.11 -3.16
C ILE A 25 -9.20 2.56 -2.94
N LEU A 26 -8.09 2.99 -3.53
CA LEU A 26 -7.54 4.33 -3.35
C LEU A 26 -8.30 5.41 -4.14
N SER A 27 -9.19 5.02 -5.05
CA SER A 27 -10.13 5.92 -5.73
C SER A 27 -11.48 6.01 -5.00
N ASP A 28 -11.75 5.13 -4.03
CA ASP A 28 -13.00 5.13 -3.26
C ASP A 28 -13.06 6.36 -2.32
N PRO A 29 -14.03 7.27 -2.50
CA PRO A 29 -14.17 8.45 -1.64
C PRO A 29 -14.46 8.13 -0.17
N ILE A 30 -14.98 6.94 0.15
CA ILE A 30 -15.17 6.48 1.53
C ILE A 30 -13.83 6.13 2.17
N ALA A 31 -13.00 5.34 1.47
CA ALA A 31 -11.66 4.96 1.93
C ALA A 31 -10.74 6.19 2.04
N MET A 32 -10.91 7.15 1.14
CA MET A 32 -10.08 8.35 1.02
C MET A 32 -10.60 9.55 1.80
N LYS A 33 -11.61 9.38 2.65
CA LYS A 33 -12.22 10.45 3.44
C LYS A 33 -11.22 11.28 4.25
N TYR A 34 -10.11 10.67 4.68
CA TYR A 34 -9.06 11.32 5.47
C TYR A 34 -7.85 11.78 4.63
N TYR A 35 -7.89 11.53 3.32
CA TYR A 35 -6.87 11.98 2.37
C TYR A 35 -7.33 13.26 1.65
N PRO A 36 -6.40 14.08 1.14
CA PRO A 36 -6.75 15.34 0.47
C PRO A 36 -7.64 15.15 -0.77
N LYS A 37 -7.47 14.05 -1.49
CA LYS A 37 -8.31 13.65 -2.63
C LYS A 37 -8.18 12.15 -2.90
N PRO A 38 -9.19 11.49 -3.48
CA PRO A 38 -9.04 10.17 -4.06
C PRO A 38 -7.93 10.15 -5.11
N PHE A 39 -7.27 9.00 -5.25
CA PHE A 39 -6.19 8.84 -6.21
C PHE A 39 -6.77 8.66 -7.62
N ASP A 40 -6.12 9.27 -8.59
CA ASP A 40 -6.22 8.86 -9.99
C ASP A 40 -5.26 7.69 -10.27
N HIS A 41 -5.34 7.12 -11.47
CA HIS A 41 -4.55 5.95 -11.84
C HIS A 41 -3.04 6.24 -11.82
N GLU A 42 -2.61 7.46 -12.17
CA GLU A 42 -1.21 7.88 -12.15
C GLU A 42 -0.69 7.96 -10.70
N MET A 43 -1.50 8.50 -9.79
CA MET A 43 -1.19 8.53 -8.35
C MET A 43 -1.06 7.12 -7.78
N THR A 44 -1.96 6.19 -8.13
CA THR A 44 -1.84 4.79 -7.69
C THR A 44 -0.59 4.12 -8.25
N THR A 45 -0.26 4.36 -9.52
CA THR A 45 0.98 3.87 -10.14
C THR A 45 2.20 4.40 -9.38
N GLY A 46 2.24 5.71 -9.12
CA GLY A 46 3.30 6.35 -8.35
C GLY A 46 3.43 5.82 -6.93
N TRP A 47 2.32 5.43 -6.30
CA TRP A 47 2.29 4.80 -4.97
C TRP A 47 2.98 3.43 -4.98
N ILE A 48 2.66 2.58 -5.96
CA ILE A 48 3.29 1.25 -6.12
C ILE A 48 4.79 1.41 -6.38
N GLU A 49 5.18 2.30 -7.30
CA GLU A 49 6.59 2.54 -7.58
C GLU A 49 7.34 3.09 -6.36
N TRP A 50 6.71 3.96 -5.58
CA TRP A 50 7.29 4.48 -4.34
C TRP A 50 7.50 3.37 -3.31
N SER A 51 6.53 2.47 -3.14
CA SER A 51 6.66 1.28 -2.28
C SER A 51 7.80 0.35 -2.75
N LEU A 52 7.91 0.09 -4.06
CA LEU A 52 9.00 -0.71 -4.63
C LEU A 52 10.38 -0.09 -4.36
N ARG A 53 10.50 1.24 -4.51
CA ARG A 53 11.73 1.97 -4.17
C ARG A 53 12.06 1.88 -2.68
N ASN A 54 11.05 1.93 -1.81
CA ASN A 54 11.25 1.79 -0.37
C ASN A 54 11.75 0.40 0.01
N TYR A 55 11.21 -0.67 -0.58
CA TYR A 55 11.73 -2.02 -0.37
C TYR A 55 13.20 -2.12 -0.78
N ALA A 56 13.56 -1.60 -1.96
CA ALA A 56 14.93 -1.63 -2.45
C ALA A 56 15.90 -0.81 -1.57
N LYS A 57 15.44 0.32 -1.01
CA LYS A 57 16.28 1.25 -0.25
C LYS A 57 16.39 0.89 1.24
N TYR A 58 15.29 0.47 1.86
CA TYR A 58 15.18 0.29 3.32
C TYR A 58 14.90 -1.15 3.74
N GLY A 59 14.55 -2.04 2.80
CA GLY A 59 14.11 -3.41 3.08
C GLY A 59 12.66 -3.50 3.58
N PHE A 60 11.94 -2.39 3.67
CA PHE A 60 10.55 -2.34 4.09
C PHE A 60 9.79 -1.16 3.44
N GLY A 61 8.46 -1.21 3.53
CA GLY A 61 7.57 -0.18 2.99
C GLY A 61 6.12 -0.48 3.35
N LEU A 62 5.18 0.11 2.61
CA LEU A 62 3.78 -0.32 2.64
C LEU A 62 3.63 -1.55 1.76
N TRP A 63 3.00 -2.60 2.27
CA TRP A 63 2.76 -3.88 1.60
C TRP A 63 1.30 -4.01 1.18
N ALA A 64 1.04 -4.77 0.12
CA ALA A 64 -0.31 -5.16 -0.25
C ALA A 64 -0.88 -6.10 0.82
N VAL A 65 -2.08 -5.81 1.29
CA VAL A 65 -2.82 -6.63 2.25
C VAL A 65 -3.77 -7.53 1.46
N ILE A 66 -3.55 -8.84 1.55
CA ILE A 66 -4.33 -9.86 0.86
C ILE A 66 -5.16 -10.61 1.88
N GLU A 67 -6.47 -10.71 1.64
CA GLU A 67 -7.37 -11.55 2.42
C GLU A 67 -7.27 -13.00 1.95
N LYS A 68 -7.10 -13.94 2.89
CA LYS A 68 -6.71 -15.33 2.58
C LYS A 68 -7.85 -16.18 2.02
N GLU A 69 -9.10 -15.89 2.37
CA GLU A 69 -10.25 -16.70 1.95
C GLU A 69 -10.57 -16.52 0.46
N GLY A 70 -10.44 -15.30 -0.06
CA GLY A 70 -10.68 -14.96 -1.47
C GLY A 70 -9.43 -14.60 -2.28
N GLY A 71 -8.26 -14.46 -1.65
CA GLY A 71 -7.04 -13.99 -2.30
C GLY A 71 -7.11 -12.53 -2.75
N LYS A 72 -8.06 -11.77 -2.20
CA LYS A 72 -8.37 -10.41 -2.65
C LYS A 72 -7.43 -9.40 -2.03
N LEU A 73 -6.96 -8.43 -2.81
CA LEU A 73 -6.30 -7.24 -2.29
C LEU A 73 -7.34 -6.35 -1.60
N VAL A 74 -7.12 -6.06 -0.31
CA VAL A 74 -8.05 -5.29 0.54
C VAL A 74 -7.47 -3.96 1.05
N GLY A 75 -6.24 -3.63 0.65
CA GLY A 75 -5.61 -2.33 0.90
C GLY A 75 -4.10 -2.46 1.02
N ASP A 76 -3.49 -1.48 1.69
CA ASP A 76 -2.06 -1.45 1.98
C ASP A 76 -1.76 -1.11 3.44
N CYS A 77 -0.68 -1.67 3.97
CA CYS A 77 -0.24 -1.47 5.35
C CYS A 77 1.25 -1.73 5.50
N GLY A 78 1.92 -0.99 6.37
CA GLY A 78 3.33 -1.20 6.67
C GLY A 78 4.01 0.02 7.27
N LEU A 79 5.32 0.09 7.09
CA LEU A 79 6.17 1.13 7.68
C LEU A 79 6.60 2.13 6.62
N THR A 80 6.60 3.41 6.98
CA THR A 80 7.08 4.50 6.12
C THR A 80 8.06 5.37 6.89
N ILE A 81 9.14 5.80 6.24
CA ILE A 81 10.05 6.78 6.81
C ILE A 81 9.37 8.14 6.76
N GLN A 82 9.07 8.71 7.93
CA GLN A 82 8.52 10.06 8.03
C GLN A 82 9.64 11.02 8.46
N PRO A 83 9.98 12.02 7.62
CA PRO A 83 10.91 13.06 8.04
C PRO A 83 10.22 13.92 9.12
N THR A 84 10.71 13.82 10.35
CA THR A 84 10.29 14.70 11.44
C THR A 84 11.30 15.83 11.58
N THR A 85 10.84 17.08 11.61
CA THR A 85 11.64 18.16 12.19
C THR A 85 11.68 17.93 13.70
N LYS A 86 12.83 18.07 14.35
CA LYS A 86 12.90 18.04 15.82
C LYS A 86 11.90 19.05 16.36
N SER A 87 10.84 18.57 17.03
CA SER A 87 9.99 19.42 17.86
C SER A 87 10.88 20.03 18.94
N HIS A 88 10.87 21.36 19.04
CA HIS A 88 11.58 22.12 20.07
C HIS A 88 11.10 21.74 21.48
#